data_AF-A0A368UAN6-F1
#
_entry.id   AF-A0A368UAN6-F1
#
_cell.length_a   1.000
_cell.length_b   1.000
_cell.length_c   1.000
_cell.angle_alpha   90.00
_cell.angle_beta   90.00
_cell.angle_gamma   90.00
#
_symmetry.space_group_name_H-M   'P 1'
#
loop_
_entity.id
_entity.type
_entity.pdbx_description
1 polymer ?
#
loop_
_entity_poly.entity_id
_entity_poly.type
_entity_poly.pdbx_seq_one_letter_code
_entity_poly.pdbx_strand_id
1 'polypeptide(L)' 'MDYSESYDLPQDGVPSSETELMRDQAAYIGEQRRDRAWISTSWDIWEPNPHYQGPPQPHPEDY' A
#
# COMPACT_ATOMS: atom_id res chain seq x y z
N MET A 1 -8.59 -7.94 -27.00
CA MET A 1 -7.41 -8.15 -26.14
C MET A 1 -6.31 -7.31 -26.74
N ASP A 2 -5.89 -6.28 -26.02
CA ASP A 2 -4.52 -5.77 -25.99
C ASP A 2 -4.47 -4.66 -24.92
N TYR A 3 -4.28 -5.05 -23.66
CA TYR A 3 -3.91 -4.14 -22.58
C TYR A 3 -2.39 -4.29 -22.40
N SER A 4 -1.63 -3.80 -23.38
CA SER A 4 -0.19 -3.70 -23.30
C SER A 4 0.21 -2.22 -23.34
N GLU A 5 -0.30 -1.44 -22.38
CA GLU A 5 0.40 -0.22 -22.01
C GLU A 5 1.54 -0.63 -21.10
N SER A 6 2.72 -0.74 -21.70
CA SER A 6 4.00 -0.78 -21.03
C SER A 6 4.13 0.49 -20.19
N TYR A 7 3.93 0.36 -18.88
CA TYR A 7 4.31 1.39 -17.92
C TYR A 7 5.85 1.46 -17.90
N ASP A 8 6.40 2.31 -18.74
CA ASP A 8 7.77 2.79 -18.64
C ASP A 8 7.82 3.68 -17.39
N LEU A 9 7.98 3.05 -16.22
CA LEU A 9 8.05 3.74 -14.94
C LEU A 9 9.36 4.54 -14.91
N PRO A 10 9.33 5.87 -14.77
CA PRO A 10 10.54 6.64 -14.53
C PRO A 10 11.21 6.15 -13.23
N GLN A 11 12.52 5.88 -13.32
CA GLN A 11 13.37 5.25 -12.29
C GLN A 11 13.48 6.04 -10.95
N ASP A 12 12.77 7.16 -10.80
CA ASP A 12 13.00 8.13 -9.70
C ASP A 12 11.78 8.41 -8.81
N GLY A 13 10.67 7.70 -8.97
CA GLY A 13 9.59 7.79 -8.00
C GLY A 13 8.25 7.38 -8.59
N VAL A 14 7.53 6.57 -7.83
CA VAL A 14 6.13 6.26 -8.08
C VAL A 14 5.39 7.59 -8.27
N PRO A 15 4.79 7.91 -9.44
CA PRO A 15 4.03 9.14 -9.63
C PRO A 15 3.01 9.29 -8.49
N SER A 16 2.81 10.52 -8.02
CA SER A 16 2.00 10.83 -6.83
C SER A 16 0.64 10.13 -6.80
N SER A 17 0.04 9.90 -7.98
CA SER A 17 -1.21 9.17 -8.17
C SER A 17 -1.15 7.71 -7.73
N GLU A 18 -0.06 7.01 -7.96
CA GLU A 18 0.08 5.60 -7.57
C GLU A 18 0.29 5.48 -6.05
N THR A 19 1.02 6.42 -5.44
CA THR A 19 1.12 6.49 -3.97
C THR A 19 -0.26 6.75 -3.34
N GLU A 20 -1.07 7.62 -3.94
CA GLU A 20 -2.44 7.86 -3.51
C GLU A 20 -3.31 6.60 -3.66
N LEU A 21 -3.19 5.88 -4.79
CA LEU A 21 -3.90 4.61 -5.00
C LEU A 21 -3.50 3.53 -3.99
N MET A 22 -2.21 3.44 -3.63
CA MET A 22 -1.72 2.52 -2.60
C MET A 22 -2.33 2.84 -1.23
N ARG A 23 -2.36 4.12 -0.85
CA ARG A 23 -2.97 4.57 0.41
C ARG A 23 -4.48 4.32 0.45
N ASP A 24 -5.19 4.61 -0.64
CA ASP A 24 -6.63 4.35 -0.73
C ASP A 24 -6.93 2.85 -0.65
N GLN A 25 -6.12 2.02 -1.32
CA GLN A 25 -6.24 0.57 -1.24
C GLN A 25 -5.96 0.07 0.19
N ALA A 26 -4.92 0.59 0.84
CA ALA A 26 -4.56 0.25 2.21
C ALA A 26 -5.67 0.64 3.20
N ALA A 27 -6.29 1.81 3.03
CA ALA A 27 -7.44 2.25 3.83
C ALA A 27 -8.65 1.33 3.64
N TYR A 28 -9.02 1.02 2.39
CA TYR A 28 -10.14 0.14 2.07
C TYR A 28 -9.99 -1.28 2.66
N ILE A 29 -8.80 -1.87 2.53
CA ILE A 29 -8.52 -3.18 3.13
C ILE A 29 -8.42 -3.06 4.67
N GLY A 30 -7.81 -1.98 5.15
CA GLY A 30 -7.60 -1.69 6.56
C GLY A 30 -8.89 -1.55 7.36
N GLU A 31 -9.96 -1.04 6.74
CA GLU A 31 -11.30 -0.97 7.35
C GLU A 31 -11.80 -2.36 7.78
N GLN A 32 -11.48 -3.39 6.99
CA GLN A 32 -11.87 -4.79 7.22
C GLN A 32 -10.84 -5.56 8.09
N ARG A 33 -9.61 -5.06 8.22
CA ARG A 33 -8.49 -5.69 8.92
C ARG A 33 -7.89 -4.78 9.99
N ARG A 34 -8.75 -4.30 10.91
CA ARG A 34 -8.39 -3.32 11.96
C ARG A 34 -7.44 -3.87 13.03
N ASP A 35 -7.18 -5.18 13.02
CA ASP A 35 -6.21 -5.87 13.86
C ASP A 35 -4.77 -5.78 13.32
N ARG A 36 -4.57 -5.29 12.10
CA ARG A 36 -3.26 -5.18 11.45
C ARG A 36 -2.79 -3.74 11.33
N ALA A 37 -1.59 -3.45 11.85
CA ALA A 37 -0.95 -2.14 11.74
C ALA A 37 -0.48 -1.78 10.32
N TRP A 38 -0.18 -2.81 9.51
CA TRP A 38 0.35 -2.66 8.15
C TRP A 38 -0.49 -3.46 7.16
N ILE A 39 -0.75 -2.88 5.99
CA ILE A 39 -1.46 -3.50 4.87
C ILE A 39 -0.52 -3.57 3.67
N SER A 40 -0.32 -4.78 3.14
CA SER A 40 0.35 -4.98 1.85
C SER A 40 -0.64 -4.67 0.74
N THR A 41 -0.23 -3.78 -0.15
CA THR A 41 -0.95 -3.36 -1.35
C THR A 41 -0.66 -4.31 -2.51
N SER A 42 -1.38 -4.19 -3.63
CA SER A 42 -1.12 -5.01 -4.82
C SER A 42 0.21 -4.72 -5.51
N TRP A 43 0.90 -3.65 -5.12
CA TRP A 43 2.25 -3.30 -5.61
C TRP A 43 3.36 -3.89 -4.73
N ASP A 44 3.02 -4.80 -3.82
CA ASP A 44 3.97 -5.39 -2.85
C ASP A 44 4.62 -4.34 -1.94
N ILE A 45 3.90 -3.24 -1.69
CA ILE A 45 4.31 -2.16 -0.79
C ILE A 45 3.45 -2.22 0.47
N TRP A 46 4.09 -2.08 1.62
CA TRP A 46 3.44 -1.98 2.92
C TRP A 46 3.08 -0.54 3.25
N GLU A 47 1.79 -0.29 3.46
CA GLU A 47 1.26 1.01 3.89
C GLU A 47 0.69 0.89 5.32
N PRO A 48 0.79 1.95 6.14
CA PRO A 48 0.20 1.97 7.47
C PRO A 48 -1.33 1.91 7.40
N ASN A 49 -1.94 1.13 8.28
CA ASN A 49 -3.40 1.03 8.37
C ASN A 49 -3.98 2.19 9.19
N PRO A 50 -4.77 3.13 8.60
CA PRO A 50 -5.36 4.23 9.35
C PRO A 50 -6.45 3.79 10.34
N HIS A 51 -6.96 2.56 10.23
CA HIS A 51 -8.01 2.02 11.10
C HIS A 51 -7.48 1.18 12.27
N TYR A 52 -6.17 0.93 12.32
CA TYR A 52 -5.54 0.20 13.41
C TYR A 52 -5.40 1.08 14.65
N GLN A 53 -5.79 0.56 15.81
CA GLN A 53 -5.77 1.29 17.10
C GLN A 53 -4.95 0.58 18.18
N GLY A 54 -4.23 -0.49 17.83
CA GLY A 54 -3.38 -1.20 18.77
C GLY A 54 -2.04 -0.48 19.02
N PRO A 55 -1.15 -1.08 19.84
CA PRO A 55 0.20 -0.56 20.05
C PRO A 55 0.97 -0.48 18.73
N PRO A 56 1.91 0.47 18.58
CA PRO A 56 2.80 0.52 17.42
C PRO A 56 3.44 -0.84 17.15
N GLN A 57 3.42 -1.27 15.90
CA GLN A 57 4.07 -2.50 15.44
C GLN A 57 5.23 -2.11 14.51
N PRO A 58 6.36 -2.83 14.54
CA PRO A 58 7.46 -2.59 13.61
C PRO A 58 7.01 -2.85 12.16
N HIS A 59 7.77 -2.32 11.19
CA HIS A 59 7.49 -2.59 9.79
C HIS A 59 7.68 -4.10 9.50
N PRO A 60 6.84 -4.75 8.68
CA PRO A 60 6.95 -6.18 8.41
C PRO A 60 8.28 -6.63 7.78
N GLU A 61 9.04 -5.70 7.22
CA GLU A 61 10.35 -5.96 6.60
C GLU A 61 11.55 -5.59 7.49
N ASP A 62 11.30 -5.04 8.69
CA ASP A 62 12.36 -4.71 9.66
C ASP A 62 12.83 -5.93 10.50
N TYR A 63 12.40 -7.15 10.15
CA TYR A 63 12.64 -8.39 10.90
C TYR A 63 13.81 -9.23 10.38
#